data_AF-A0ABD5XTL8-F1
#
_entry.id   AF-A0ABD5XTL8-F1
#
_cell.length_a   1.000
_cell.length_b   1.000
_cell.length_c   1.000
_cell.angle_alpha   90.00
_cell.angle_beta   90.00
_cell.angle_gamma   90.00
#
_symmetry.space_group_name_H-M   'P 1'
#
loop_
_entity.id
_entity.type
_entity.pdbx_description
1 polymer ?
#
loop_
_entity_poly.entity_id
_entity_poly.type
_entity_poly.pdbx_seq_one_letter_code
_entity_poly.pdbx_strand_id
1 'polypeptide(L)'
;MKTILPVDISVEISNSDGLISLTNVWPMISPNMGFHYGDNIALSGEGQYDVTLQISPLQANLTDLFVGRLAEGQLAKMQFTFDTTDTYNLEIRRLDEKAGTR
;
A
#
# COMPACT_ATOMS: atom_id res chain seq x y z
N MET A 1 2.84 6.90 -20.06
CA MET A 1 2.20 7.76 -19.03
C MET A 1 1.48 6.85 -18.04
N LYS A 2 1.66 7.05 -16.73
CA LYS A 2 0.92 6.32 -15.70
C LYS A 2 -0.25 7.20 -15.24
N THR A 3 -1.46 6.66 -15.21
CA THR A 3 -2.65 7.34 -14.70
C THR A 3 -2.97 6.78 -13.32
N ILE A 4 -3.24 7.66 -12.37
CA ILE A 4 -3.70 7.30 -11.02
C ILE A 4 -5.21 7.46 -10.96
N LEU A 5 -5.90 6.50 -10.35
CA LEU A 5 -7.33 6.58 -10.09
C LEU A 5 -7.56 6.96 -8.61
N PRO A 6 -8.42 7.95 -8.32
CA PRO A 6 -8.82 8.30 -6.96
C PRO A 6 -9.93 7.35 -6.51
N VAL A 7 -9.54 6.20 -5.96
CA VAL A 7 -10.43 5.11 -5.53
C VAL A 7 -10.22 4.82 -4.05
N ASP A 8 -11.23 4.24 -3.42
CA ASP A 8 -11.10 3.73 -2.05
C ASP A 8 -10.53 2.31 -2.07
N ILE A 9 -9.57 2.03 -1.18
CA ILE A 9 -8.94 0.71 -1.07
C ILE A 9 -9.03 0.24 0.38
N SER A 10 -9.58 -0.95 0.59
CA SER A 10 -9.46 -1.68 1.84
C SER A 10 -8.45 -2.81 1.72
N VAL A 11 -7.83 -3.16 2.84
CA VAL A 11 -6.88 -4.25 2.96
C VAL A 11 -7.33 -5.20 4.07
N GLU A 12 -7.35 -6.47 3.74
CA GLU A 12 -7.47 -7.58 4.68
C GLU A 12 -6.13 -8.30 4.73
N ILE A 13 -5.58 -8.50 5.94
CA ILE A 13 -4.35 -9.23 6.18
C ILE A 13 -4.64 -10.39 7.13
N SER A 14 -4.22 -11.59 6.78
CA SER A 14 -4.37 -12.80 7.60
C SER A 14 -3.10 -13.63 7.62
N ASN A 15 -2.97 -14.51 8.62
CA ASN A 15 -1.95 -15.55 8.68
C ASN A 15 -2.59 -16.90 9.06
N SER A 16 -1.78 -17.91 9.39
CA SER A 16 -2.27 -19.23 9.83
C SER A 16 -3.15 -19.21 11.07
N ASP A 17 -3.00 -18.18 11.91
CA ASP A 17 -3.72 -18.04 13.18
C ASP A 17 -5.02 -17.24 13.01
N GLY A 18 -5.22 -16.59 11.85
CA GLY A 18 -6.46 -15.93 11.47
C GLY A 18 -6.28 -14.50 10.95
N LEU A 19 -7.32 -13.69 11.13
CA LEU A 19 -7.35 -12.28 10.70
C LEU A 19 -6.43 -11.43 11.58
N ILE A 20 -5.58 -10.63 10.94
CA ILE A 20 -4.62 -9.73 11.58
C ILE A 20 -5.08 -8.29 11.50
N SER A 21 -5.52 -7.84 10.33
CA SER A 21 -6.02 -6.49 10.13
C SER A 21 -7.07 -6.46 9.03
N LEU A 22 -8.07 -5.60 9.20
CA LEU A 22 -9.04 -5.22 8.19
C LEU A 22 -9.24 -3.71 8.29
N THR A 23 -8.68 -2.94 7.36
CA THR A 23 -8.69 -1.47 7.41
C THR A 23 -8.71 -0.86 6.01
N ASN A 24 -9.00 0.44 5.92
CA ASN A 24 -8.81 1.22 4.70
C ASN A 24 -7.39 1.80 4.66
N VAL A 25 -6.83 1.91 3.45
CA VAL A 25 -5.54 2.59 3.22
C VAL A 25 -5.76 3.98 2.62
N TRP A 26 -4.84 4.89 2.90
CA TRP A 26 -5.00 6.30 2.58
C TRP A 26 -4.21 6.70 1.33
N PRO A 27 -4.72 7.64 0.51
CA PRO A 27 -3.91 8.26 -0.53
C PRO A 27 -2.79 9.11 0.08
N MET A 28 -1.56 8.88 -0.35
CA MET A 28 -0.34 9.49 0.17
C MET A 28 0.57 9.95 -0.96
N ILE A 29 1.40 10.95 -0.68
CA ILE A 29 2.45 11.45 -1.58
C ILE A 29 3.77 11.42 -0.83
N SER A 30 4.78 10.79 -1.42
CA SER A 30 6.16 10.85 -0.91
C SER A 30 7.16 11.21 -2.00
N PRO A 31 8.32 11.82 -1.67
CA PRO A 31 9.33 12.18 -2.67
C PRO A 31 9.87 10.99 -3.46
N ASN A 32 10.06 9.84 -2.81
CA ASN A 32 10.69 8.67 -3.44
C ASN A 32 9.68 7.72 -4.09
N MET A 33 8.46 7.62 -3.56
CA MET A 33 7.45 6.68 -4.07
C MET A 33 6.41 7.35 -4.98
N GLY A 34 6.33 8.69 -5.00
CA GLY A 34 5.28 9.43 -5.69
C GLY A 34 3.92 9.25 -5.01
N PHE A 35 2.84 9.33 -5.78
CA PHE A 35 1.49 9.03 -5.28
C PHE A 35 1.34 7.52 -5.04
N HIS A 36 0.81 7.14 -3.89
CA HIS A 36 0.55 5.76 -3.50
C HIS A 36 -0.60 5.68 -2.50
N TYR A 37 -1.15 4.48 -2.28
CA TYR A 37 -2.05 4.21 -1.16
C TYR A 37 -1.30 3.47 -0.07
N GLY A 38 -1.48 3.83 1.19
CA GLY A 38 -0.77 3.19 2.30
C GLY A 38 -1.39 3.49 3.67
N ASP A 39 -1.01 2.66 4.63
CA ASP A 39 -1.29 2.85 6.06
C ASP A 39 -0.20 2.15 6.89
N ASN A 40 -0.07 2.53 8.15
CA ASN A 40 0.80 1.85 9.10
C ASN A 40 0.01 0.72 9.78
N ILE A 41 0.38 -0.53 9.48
CA ILE A 41 -0.32 -1.72 10.00
C ILE A 41 0.64 -2.53 10.87
N ALA A 42 0.24 -2.80 12.11
CA ALA A 42 0.97 -3.69 13.00
C ALA A 42 0.68 -5.15 12.63
N LEU A 43 1.73 -5.96 12.55
CA LEU A 43 1.65 -7.42 12.35
C LEU A 43 1.79 -8.15 13.69
N SER A 44 1.31 -9.39 13.78
CA SER A 44 1.36 -10.19 15.01
C SER A 44 2.75 -10.76 15.32
N GLY A 45 3.67 -10.73 14.36
CA GLY A 45 5.02 -11.27 14.49
C GLY A 45 5.63 -11.65 13.14
N GLU A 46 6.79 -12.30 13.15
CA GLU A 46 7.38 -12.88 11.93
C GLU A 46 6.50 -13.99 11.35
N GLY A 47 6.56 -14.17 10.03
CA GLY A 47 5.87 -15.27 9.34
C GLY A 47 5.29 -14.91 7.98
N GLN A 48 4.49 -15.83 7.43
CA GLN A 48 3.76 -15.65 6.17
C GLN A 48 2.44 -14.92 6.41
N TYR A 49 2.14 -13.96 5.54
CA TYR A 49 0.88 -13.23 5.54
C TYR A 49 0.25 -13.25 4.15
N ASP A 50 -1.06 -13.51 4.12
CA ASP A 50 -1.90 -13.33 2.95
C ASP A 50 -2.59 -11.97 3.02
N VAL A 51 -2.58 -11.25 1.90
CA VAL A 51 -3.16 -9.92 1.77
C VAL A 51 -4.19 -9.93 0.66
N THR A 52 -5.39 -9.46 0.97
CA THR A 52 -6.43 -9.16 -0.01
C THR A 52 -6.71 -7.66 -0.01
N LEU A 53 -6.43 -7.01 -1.13
CA LEU A 53 -6.85 -5.64 -1.40
C LEU A 53 -8.21 -5.66 -2.08
N GLN A 54 -9.16 -4.89 -1.56
CA GLN A 54 -10.42 -4.60 -2.25
C GLN A 54 -10.36 -3.15 -2.73
N ILE A 55 -10.45 -2.99 -4.04
CA ILE A 55 -10.38 -1.69 -4.73
C ILE A 55 -11.79 -1.35 -5.16
N SER A 56 -12.33 -0.26 -4.64
CA SER A 56 -13.69 0.17 -4.95
C SER A 56 -13.79 0.70 -6.39
N PRO A 57 -15.00 0.67 -7.00
CA PRO A 57 -15.28 1.43 -8.21
C PRO A 57 -14.88 2.91 -8.06
N LEU A 58 -14.66 3.58 -9.18
CA LEU A 58 -14.38 5.01 -9.15
C LEU A 58 -15.65 5.79 -8.75
N GLN A 59 -15.59 6.51 -7.63
CA GLN A 59 -16.72 7.31 -7.10
C GLN A 59 -16.75 8.76 -7.63
N ALA A 60 -16.25 8.98 -8.85
CA ALA A 60 -16.24 10.29 -9.50
C ALA A 60 -17.30 10.39 -10.59
N ASN A 61 -17.79 11.60 -10.86
CA ASN A 61 -18.65 11.85 -12.01
C ASN A 61 -17.85 11.60 -13.30
N LEU A 62 -18.24 10.58 -14.05
CA LEU A 62 -17.59 10.18 -15.29
C LEU A 62 -18.16 10.99 -16.46
N THR A 63 -17.27 11.45 -17.35
CA THR A 63 -17.70 11.95 -18.66
C THR A 63 -18.05 10.78 -19.58
N ASP A 64 -18.85 11.03 -20.61
CA ASP A 64 -19.48 10.00 -21.45
C ASP A 64 -18.52 8.89 -21.94
N LEU A 65 -17.28 9.24 -22.29
CA LEU A 65 -16.27 8.29 -22.76
C LEU A 65 -15.86 7.23 -21.72
N PHE A 66 -16.10 7.49 -20.44
CA PHE A 66 -15.71 6.63 -19.32
C PHE A 66 -16.89 5.94 -18.65
N VAL A 67 -18.13 6.27 -19.02
CA VAL A 67 -19.35 5.66 -18.47
C VAL A 67 -19.28 4.13 -18.59
N GLY A 68 -19.54 3.45 -17.46
CA GLY A 68 -19.53 1.99 -17.37
C GLY A 68 -18.14 1.34 -17.33
N ARG A 69 -17.04 2.06 -17.58
CA ARG A 69 -15.70 1.46 -17.64
C ARG A 69 -15.05 1.24 -16.27
N LEU A 70 -15.45 2.01 -15.27
CA LEU A 70 -14.87 2.01 -13.92
C LEU A 70 -15.93 1.79 -12.84
N ALA A 71 -17.00 1.07 -13.21
CA ALA A 71 -18.18 0.85 -12.37
C ALA A 71 -18.05 -0.35 -11.43
N GLU A 72 -17.06 -1.23 -11.66
CA GLU A 72 -16.84 -2.44 -10.88
C GLU A 72 -15.58 -2.32 -10.01
N GLY A 73 -15.66 -2.87 -8.80
CA GLY A 73 -14.52 -3.01 -7.92
C GLY A 73 -13.60 -4.14 -8.39
N GLN A 74 -12.38 -4.16 -7.87
CA GLN A 74 -11.37 -5.18 -8.18
C GLN A 74 -10.79 -5.77 -6.90
N LEU A 75 -10.36 -7.03 -6.97
CA LEU A 75 -9.62 -7.69 -5.91
C LEU A 75 -8.19 -7.94 -6.37
N ALA A 76 -7.22 -7.61 -5.53
CA ALA A 76 -5.83 -8.02 -5.72
C ALA A 76 -5.39 -8.84 -4.51
N LYS A 77 -4.84 -10.03 -4.76
CA LYS A 77 -4.34 -10.92 -3.72
C LYS A 77 -2.84 -11.05 -3.85
N MET A 78 -2.14 -11.00 -2.73
CA MET A 78 -0.70 -11.20 -2.66
C MET A 78 -0.32 -11.88 -1.35
N GLN A 79 0.87 -12.45 -1.32
CA GLN A 79 1.46 -13.04 -0.13
C GLN A 79 2.84 -12.43 0.10
N PHE A 80 3.21 -12.23 1.36
CA PHE A 80 4.56 -11.81 1.73
C PHE A 80 5.05 -12.52 2.99
N THR A 81 6.38 -12.58 3.13
CA THR A 81 7.07 -13.04 4.34
C THR A 81 7.53 -11.84 5.13
N PHE A 82 7.21 -11.78 6.42
CA PHE A 82 7.81 -10.83 7.34
C PHE A 82 8.90 -11.53 8.16
N ASP A 83 10.14 -11.16 7.90
CA ASP A 83 11.33 -11.61 8.63
C ASP A 83 12.05 -10.37 9.16
N THR A 84 12.25 -10.27 10.48
CA THR A 84 12.87 -9.10 11.10
C THR A 84 14.38 -9.06 10.85
N THR A 85 15.01 -10.21 10.59
CA THR A 85 16.42 -10.29 10.19
C THR A 85 16.62 -9.59 8.86
N ASP A 86 15.79 -9.90 7.87
CA ASP A 86 15.86 -9.25 6.55
C ASP A 86 15.40 -7.79 6.63
N THR A 87 14.35 -7.50 7.39
CA THR A 87 13.77 -6.14 7.47
C THR A 87 14.69 -5.14 8.17
N TYR A 88 15.39 -5.56 9.23
CA TYR A 88 16.25 -4.67 10.02
C TYR A 88 17.74 -4.78 9.68
N ASN A 89 18.13 -5.63 8.74
CA ASN A 89 19.48 -5.64 8.19
C ASN A 89 19.71 -4.48 7.21
N LEU A 90 19.55 -3.26 7.70
CA LEU A 90 19.77 -2.03 6.96
C LEU A 90 21.14 -1.46 7.29
N GLU A 91 22.01 -1.33 6.27
CA GLU A 91 23.28 -0.63 6.43
C GLU A 91 23.03 0.86 6.70
N ILE A 92 23.20 1.27 7.96
CA ILE A 92 23.13 2.69 8.34
C ILE A 92 24.50 3.32 8.08
N ARG A 93 24.63 4.04 6.97
CA ARG A 93 25.76 4.95 6.75
C ARG A 93 25.45 6.32 7.36
N ARG A 94 26.15 6.69 8.43
CA ARG A 94 26.17 8.08 8.92
C ARG A 94 26.95 8.93 7.92
N LEU A 95 26.32 9.99 7.42
CA LEU A 95 26.98 11.02 6.64
C LEU A 95 27.62 12.03 7.61
N ASP A 96 28.79 12.56 7.26
CA ASP A 96 29.47 13.60 8.04
C ASP A 96 28.63 14.89 8.11
N GLU A 97 28.98 15.78 9.06
CA GLU A 97 28.10 16.83 9.58
C GLU A 97 27.51 17.83 8.56
N LYS A 98 28.02 17.92 7.32
CA LYS A 98 27.43 18.80 6.27
C LYS A 98 27.67 18.30 4.84
N ALA A 99 26.59 18.28 4.04
CA ALA A 99 26.63 18.11 2.58
C ALA A 99 26.21 19.38 1.81
N GLY A 100 25.93 20.49 2.49
CA GLY A 100 25.47 21.74 1.89
C GLY A 100 26.31 22.95 2.29
N THR A 101 26.56 23.84 1.32
CA THR A 101 27.07 25.19 1.54
C THR A 101 25.94 26.20 1.34
N ARG A 102 25.96 27.29 2.11
CA ARG A 102 25.02 28.41 2.02
C ARG A 102 25.17 29.15 0.68
#